data_AF-A0A497FHJ9-F1
#
_entry.id   AF-A0A497FHJ9-F1
#
_cell.length_a   1.000
_cell.length_b   1.000
_cell.length_c   1.000
_cell.angle_alpha   90.00
_cell.angle_beta   90.00
_cell.angle_gamma   90.00
#
_symmetry.space_group_name_H-M   'P 1'
#
loop_
_entity.id
_entity.type
_entity.pdbx_description
1 polymer ?
#
loop_
_entity_poly.entity_id
_entity_poly.type
_entity_poly.pdbx_seq_one_letter_code
_entity_poly.pdbx_strand_id
1 'polypeptide(L)'
;MSSQIQVKYSKPHELFISLFKSAYQYYSKDKKFYSFDGKNFIPYNRDVTPHIIVEKLDIQEKAVSGTKIIAGKEIYRDIRFKVQYTIDYKTTVVNKDFEVQMYTVLLPIEILDERRIWAMLYREVRRVKDNAEQEGFEVFPHYYKARRSKHNKAMIIFVRKEDLEKIDKEIEKLLKQDKDYLNKELEELDKLVEDLDKLTEKKEEPRKNVEVQSEVTVELKPEEVEKFIAKQGLVKQLLVTFTLPTEYRGSKTTYVKNGQGQIQEIKTLSVDPTKFRSLRRKFYAILESCAVRTTMGWILTKESYLKDLNMIIDELNKLAMTGRTIWIIEVYLPKDYVIQQVETYIKERKMNIEKLKEKLTTQALKKAEIKRIKQEIEKWENIIKEIEKFKEQLLSAQ
;
A
#
# COMPACT_ATOMS: atom_id res chain seq x y z
N MET A 1 7.48 -14.59 22.19
CA MET A 1 7.75 -13.59 21.13
C MET A 1 6.82 -13.93 19.98
N SER A 2 5.80 -13.11 19.76
CA SER A 2 4.79 -13.26 18.71
C SER A 2 5.41 -13.05 17.33
N SER A 3 4.82 -13.67 16.32
CA SER A 3 5.33 -13.67 14.97
C SER A 3 4.18 -13.29 14.03
N GLN A 4 4.35 -12.18 13.30
CA GLN A 4 3.28 -11.50 12.55
C GLN A 4 3.39 -11.77 11.05
N ILE A 5 2.28 -12.12 10.40
CA ILE A 5 2.16 -12.28 8.95
C ILE A 5 0.94 -11.50 8.45
N GLN A 6 1.15 -10.70 7.41
CA GLN A 6 0.14 -9.86 6.79
C GLN A 6 -0.27 -10.44 5.44
N VAL A 7 -1.57 -10.61 5.18
CA VAL A 7 -2.10 -11.10 3.90
C VAL A 7 -3.26 -10.24 3.41
N LYS A 8 -3.32 -10.07 2.09
CA LYS A 8 -4.43 -9.42 1.38
C LYS A 8 -5.46 -10.49 1.06
N TYR A 9 -6.67 -10.37 1.57
CA TYR A 9 -7.71 -11.39 1.43
C TYR A 9 -8.49 -11.22 0.14
N SER A 10 -8.57 -12.29 -0.66
CA SER A 10 -9.49 -12.41 -1.79
C SER A 10 -10.28 -13.71 -1.79
N LYS A 11 -9.84 -14.79 -1.10
CA LYS A 11 -10.53 -16.10 -0.99
C LYS A 11 -10.13 -16.91 0.28
N PRO A 12 -10.94 -17.89 0.75
CA PRO A 12 -10.66 -18.77 1.91
C PRO A 12 -9.26 -19.42 1.93
N HIS A 13 -8.76 -19.79 0.75
CA HIS A 13 -7.43 -20.40 0.60
C HIS A 13 -6.26 -19.46 1.00
N GLU A 14 -6.43 -18.14 0.97
CA GLU A 14 -5.38 -17.18 1.33
C GLU A 14 -5.26 -16.97 2.84
N LEU A 15 -6.38 -17.09 3.57
CA LEU A 15 -6.38 -17.10 5.03
C LEU A 15 -5.56 -18.25 5.59
N PHE A 16 -5.75 -19.42 4.99
CA PHE A 16 -5.08 -20.63 5.38
C PHE A 16 -3.57 -20.58 5.13
N ILE A 17 -3.13 -20.01 3.99
CA ILE A 17 -1.70 -19.74 3.74
C ILE A 17 -1.09 -18.84 4.83
N SER A 18 -1.88 -17.95 5.43
CA SER A 18 -1.46 -17.01 6.48
C SER A 18 -1.31 -17.70 7.83
N LEU A 19 -2.37 -18.40 8.28
CA LEU A 19 -2.36 -19.35 9.41
C LEU A 19 -1.15 -20.27 9.37
N PHE A 20 -0.91 -20.80 8.16
CA PHE A 20 0.13 -21.75 7.88
C PHE A 20 1.54 -21.15 8.03
N LYS A 21 1.76 -19.96 7.49
CA LYS A 21 3.03 -19.22 7.68
C LYS A 21 3.27 -18.90 9.17
N SER A 22 2.22 -18.60 9.94
CA SER A 22 2.34 -18.24 11.36
C SER A 22 2.65 -19.47 12.21
N ALA A 23 1.98 -20.60 11.94
CA ALA A 23 2.29 -21.89 12.55
C ALA A 23 3.74 -22.34 12.33
N TYR A 24 4.29 -22.02 11.15
CA TYR A 24 5.60 -22.42 10.65
C TYR A 24 6.81 -21.67 11.24
N GLN A 25 6.65 -20.41 11.68
CA GLN A 25 7.72 -19.68 12.39
C GLN A 25 8.20 -20.37 13.68
N TYR A 26 7.45 -21.37 14.17
CA TYR A 26 7.79 -22.21 15.33
C TYR A 26 8.89 -23.26 15.07
N TYR A 27 9.00 -23.81 13.84
CA TYR A 27 9.94 -24.90 13.54
C TYR A 27 11.34 -24.41 13.14
N SER A 28 11.44 -23.13 12.74
CA SER A 28 12.70 -22.46 12.44
C SER A 28 13.29 -21.87 13.72
N LYS A 29 14.24 -22.57 14.36
CA LYS A 29 15.03 -22.01 15.49
C LYS A 29 15.78 -20.72 15.11
N ASP A 30 15.95 -20.46 13.81
CA ASP A 30 16.48 -19.21 13.30
C ASP A 30 15.33 -18.22 13.04
N LYS A 31 15.23 -17.19 13.90
CA LYS A 31 14.38 -16.01 13.70
C LYS A 31 14.94 -15.15 12.56
N LYS A 32 14.73 -15.56 11.32
CA LYS A 32 14.83 -14.66 10.17
C LYS A 32 13.55 -14.76 9.35
N PHE A 33 12.87 -13.62 9.29
CA PHE A 33 11.66 -13.35 8.53
C PHE A 33 11.65 -14.09 7.19
N TYR A 34 10.66 -14.95 6.98
CA TYR A 34 10.32 -15.41 5.65
C TYR A 34 9.60 -14.24 4.94
N SER A 35 10.39 -13.33 4.35
CA SER A 35 9.90 -12.59 3.19
C SER A 35 9.80 -13.60 2.05
N PHE A 36 8.59 -13.83 1.56
CA PHE A 36 8.41 -14.44 0.24
C PHE A 36 9.16 -13.58 -0.78
N ASP A 37 9.90 -14.24 -1.67
CA ASP A 37 10.94 -13.67 -2.51
C ASP A 37 10.55 -12.37 -3.26
N GLY A 38 11.50 -11.44 -3.24
CA GLY A 38 11.72 -10.30 -4.13
C GLY A 38 10.67 -9.93 -5.18
N LYS A 39 10.22 -8.66 -5.07
CA LYS A 39 9.39 -7.88 -6.01
C LYS A 39 7.88 -8.05 -5.82
N ASN A 40 7.37 -7.30 -4.85
CA ASN A 40 6.33 -6.29 -5.07
C ASN A 40 6.28 -5.40 -3.82
N PHE A 41 6.90 -4.22 -3.88
CA PHE A 41 6.38 -3.10 -3.10
C PHE A 41 5.04 -2.77 -3.74
N ILE A 42 3.94 -3.29 -3.19
CA ILE A 42 2.65 -2.69 -3.44
C ILE A 42 2.66 -1.42 -2.59
N PRO A 43 2.53 -0.22 -3.17
CA PRO A 43 2.41 1.00 -2.39
C PRO A 43 1.30 0.80 -1.36
N TYR A 44 1.62 1.10 -0.10
CA TYR A 44 0.69 1.12 1.02
C TYR A 44 -0.42 2.10 0.68
N ASN A 45 -1.50 1.60 0.07
CA ASN A 45 -2.67 2.39 -0.29
C ASN A 45 -3.81 1.87 0.59
N ARG A 46 -4.17 2.64 1.60
CA ARG A 46 -5.23 2.33 2.58
C ARG A 46 -6.62 2.24 1.94
N ASP A 47 -6.74 2.28 0.62
CA ASP A 47 -7.96 2.79 0.02
C ASP A 47 -9.12 1.83 -0.12
N VAL A 48 -8.97 0.51 -0.11
CA VAL A 48 -10.15 -0.36 -0.35
C VAL A 48 -10.10 -1.78 0.23
N THR A 49 -8.94 -2.32 0.66
CA THR A 49 -8.85 -3.76 0.99
C THR A 49 -8.62 -4.02 2.48
N PRO A 50 -9.46 -4.83 3.15
CA PRO A 50 -9.19 -5.26 4.53
C PRO A 50 -7.87 -6.03 4.60
N HIS A 51 -7.02 -5.66 5.55
CA HIS A 51 -5.78 -6.38 5.82
C HIS A 51 -6.02 -7.37 6.96
N ILE A 52 -5.72 -8.65 6.72
CA ILE A 52 -5.82 -9.67 7.75
C ILE A 52 -4.41 -10.04 8.19
N ILE A 53 -4.09 -9.73 9.45
CA ILE A 53 -2.85 -10.15 10.10
C ILE A 53 -3.20 -11.35 10.96
N VAL A 54 -2.41 -12.41 10.82
CA VAL A 54 -2.62 -13.66 11.55
C VAL A 54 -1.44 -13.88 12.47
N GLU A 55 -1.64 -13.65 13.76
CA GLU A 55 -0.66 -13.90 14.80
C GLU A 55 -0.92 -15.24 15.49
N LYS A 56 0.16 -15.93 15.81
CA LYS A 56 0.09 -17.18 16.57
C LYS A 56 0.25 -16.90 18.06
N LEU A 57 -0.70 -17.38 18.85
CA LEU A 57 -0.68 -17.35 20.31
C LEU A 57 -0.69 -18.79 20.83
N ASP A 58 -0.01 -19.06 21.95
CA ASP A 58 -0.06 -20.31 22.74
C ASP A 58 -0.12 -21.65 21.98
N ILE A 59 0.99 -22.36 21.93
CA ILE A 59 1.09 -23.64 21.22
C ILE A 59 1.09 -24.79 22.22
N GLN A 60 0.20 -25.76 21.98
CA GLN A 60 0.23 -27.05 22.64
C GLN A 60 0.45 -28.13 21.59
N GLU A 61 1.54 -28.89 21.75
CA GLU A 61 1.88 -29.98 20.86
C GLU A 61 1.88 -31.29 21.64
N LYS A 62 1.18 -32.30 21.10
CA LYS A 62 1.18 -33.65 21.62
C LYS A 62 1.55 -34.62 20.50
N ALA A 63 2.52 -35.50 20.75
CA ALA A 63 2.80 -36.63 19.87
C ALA A 63 1.71 -37.69 20.06
N VAL A 64 1.11 -38.17 18.96
CA VAL A 64 -0.09 -39.03 19.00
C VAL A 64 0.09 -40.31 18.15
N SER A 65 1.33 -40.61 17.73
CA SER A 65 1.66 -41.75 16.86
C SER A 65 0.96 -43.03 17.34
N GLY A 66 0.27 -43.69 16.43
CA GLY A 66 -0.38 -44.99 16.61
C GLY A 66 -1.80 -44.94 17.16
N THR A 67 -2.29 -43.80 17.63
CA THR A 67 -3.59 -43.73 18.34
C THR A 67 -4.70 -43.01 17.58
N LYS A 68 -4.36 -42.27 16.52
CA LYS A 68 -5.33 -41.51 15.74
C LYS A 68 -5.09 -41.70 14.25
N ILE A 69 -6.15 -42.05 13.52
CA ILE A 69 -6.16 -42.22 12.07
C ILE A 69 -7.12 -41.19 11.48
N ILE A 70 -6.69 -40.47 10.44
CA ILE A 70 -7.52 -39.53 9.65
C ILE A 70 -7.30 -39.84 8.18
N ALA A 71 -8.37 -40.03 7.40
CA ALA A 71 -8.31 -40.36 5.98
C ALA A 71 -7.41 -41.57 5.67
N GLY A 72 -7.42 -42.57 6.56
CA GLY A 72 -6.55 -43.75 6.46
C GLY A 72 -5.07 -43.49 6.73
N LYS A 73 -4.70 -42.33 7.30
CA LYS A 73 -3.32 -41.98 7.67
C LYS A 73 -3.15 -41.88 9.17
N GLU A 74 -2.08 -42.50 9.67
CA GLU A 74 -1.69 -42.43 11.08
C GLU A 74 -1.12 -41.05 11.40
N ILE A 75 -1.73 -40.40 12.39
CA ILE A 75 -1.35 -39.05 12.82
C ILE A 75 -0.11 -39.11 13.70
N TYR A 76 0.90 -38.32 13.31
CA TYR A 76 2.15 -38.17 14.04
C TYR A 76 2.04 -37.14 15.18
N ARG A 77 1.44 -35.97 14.92
CA ARG A 77 1.24 -34.90 15.93
C ARG A 77 -0.17 -34.33 15.88
N ASP A 78 -0.68 -34.01 17.07
CA ASP A 78 -1.83 -33.16 17.33
C ASP A 78 -1.33 -31.83 17.87
N ILE A 79 -1.65 -30.75 17.17
CA ILE A 79 -1.17 -29.40 17.46
C ILE A 79 -2.40 -28.52 17.64
N ARG A 80 -2.54 -27.97 18.85
CA ARG A 80 -3.53 -26.93 19.15
C ARG A 80 -2.81 -25.61 19.31
N PHE A 81 -3.33 -24.58 18.66
CA PHE A 81 -2.77 -23.25 18.80
C PHE A 81 -3.86 -22.20 18.71
N LYS A 82 -3.68 -21.13 19.47
CA LYS A 82 -4.51 -19.94 19.33
C LYS A 82 -3.99 -19.09 18.18
N VAL A 83 -4.90 -18.46 17.48
CA VAL A 83 -4.61 -17.61 16.35
C VAL A 83 -5.36 -16.32 16.55
N GLN A 84 -4.62 -15.25 16.71
CA GLN A 84 -5.18 -13.91 16.73
C GLN A 84 -5.24 -13.37 15.31
N TYR A 85 -6.43 -12.98 14.89
CA TYR A 85 -6.69 -12.28 13.64
C TYR A 85 -6.86 -10.81 13.94
N THR A 86 -6.06 -9.99 13.29
CA THR A 86 -6.24 -8.55 13.26
C THR A 86 -6.76 -8.16 11.88
N ILE A 87 -8.01 -7.71 11.81
CA ILE A 87 -8.54 -7.06 10.61
C ILE A 87 -8.26 -5.57 10.75
N ASP A 88 -7.38 -5.06 9.90
CA ASP A 88 -7.01 -3.64 9.84
C ASP A 88 -7.72 -3.00 8.63
N TYR A 89 -8.70 -2.17 8.95
CA TYR A 89 -9.44 -1.30 8.02
C TYR A 89 -9.11 0.16 8.34
N LYS A 90 -9.30 1.09 7.39
CA LYS A 90 -8.86 2.52 7.45
C LYS A 90 -8.84 3.18 8.84
N THR A 91 -9.87 2.94 9.65
CA THR A 91 -10.09 3.50 10.99
C THR A 91 -10.30 2.45 12.09
N THR A 92 -10.45 1.17 11.74
CA THR A 92 -10.89 0.12 12.67
C THR A 92 -9.91 -1.04 12.66
N VAL A 93 -9.44 -1.40 13.84
CA VAL A 93 -8.59 -2.57 14.07
C VAL A 93 -9.35 -3.55 14.95
N VAL A 94 -9.76 -4.69 14.39
CA VAL A 94 -10.48 -5.73 15.13
C VAL A 94 -9.57 -6.91 15.39
N ASN A 95 -9.35 -7.22 16.67
CA ASN A 95 -8.59 -8.39 17.11
C ASN A 95 -9.52 -9.51 17.58
N LYS A 96 -9.36 -10.72 17.04
CA LYS A 96 -10.14 -11.90 17.42
C LYS A 96 -9.27 -13.13 17.52
N ASP A 97 -9.41 -13.87 18.60
CA ASP A 97 -8.66 -15.10 18.83
C ASP A 97 -9.50 -16.33 18.48
N PHE A 98 -8.90 -17.28 17.79
CA PHE A 98 -9.50 -18.56 17.43
C PHE A 98 -8.58 -19.70 17.84
N GLU A 99 -9.14 -20.75 18.39
CA GLU A 99 -8.39 -21.99 18.62
C GLU A 99 -8.48 -22.86 17.36
N VAL A 100 -7.33 -23.26 16.84
CA VAL A 100 -7.22 -24.11 15.65
C VAL A 100 -6.54 -25.41 16.05
N GLN A 101 -7.16 -26.52 15.68
CA GLN A 101 -6.57 -27.85 15.84
C GLN A 101 -6.07 -28.42 14.52
N MET A 102 -4.82 -28.86 14.52
CA MET A 102 -4.11 -29.34 13.34
C MET A 102 -3.48 -30.71 13.63
N TYR A 103 -3.64 -31.63 12.69
CA TYR A 103 -3.04 -32.96 12.74
C TYR A 103 -2.01 -33.08 11.63
N THR A 104 -0.88 -33.73 11.91
CA THR A 104 0.19 -33.89 10.93
C THR A 104 0.54 -35.35 10.72
N VAL A 105 0.84 -35.71 9.49
CA VAL A 105 1.35 -37.03 9.08
C VAL A 105 2.72 -36.81 8.48
N LEU A 106 3.76 -37.44 9.00
CA LEU A 106 5.09 -37.38 8.41
C LEU A 106 5.15 -38.31 7.21
N LEU A 107 5.74 -37.81 6.12
CA LEU A 107 6.06 -38.60 4.95
C LEU A 107 7.56 -38.84 4.89
N PRO A 108 8.00 -40.08 4.63
CA PRO A 108 9.40 -40.37 4.42
C PRO A 108 9.89 -39.63 3.17
N ILE A 109 11.06 -39.00 3.27
CA ILE A 109 11.71 -38.34 2.13
C ILE A 109 13.06 -39.01 1.90
N GLU A 110 13.21 -39.64 0.73
CA GLU A 110 14.50 -40.16 0.27
C GLU A 110 15.19 -39.20 -0.71
N ILE A 111 14.43 -38.25 -1.28
CA ILE A 111 14.87 -37.35 -2.35
C ILE A 111 15.06 -35.93 -1.80
N LEU A 112 16.24 -35.32 -1.97
CA LEU A 112 16.54 -33.96 -1.47
C LEU A 112 16.13 -32.82 -2.42
N ASP A 113 15.55 -33.15 -3.60
CA ASP A 113 15.05 -32.15 -4.54
C ASP A 113 13.65 -31.65 -4.15
N GLU A 114 13.56 -30.36 -3.87
CA GLU A 114 12.38 -29.68 -3.36
C GLU A 114 11.16 -29.79 -4.29
N ARG A 115 11.37 -29.76 -5.61
CA ARG A 115 10.26 -29.89 -6.56
C ARG A 115 9.65 -31.29 -6.53
N ARG A 116 10.51 -32.31 -6.50
CA ARG A 116 10.06 -33.70 -6.37
C ARG A 116 9.34 -33.93 -5.04
N ILE A 117 9.79 -33.30 -3.95
CA ILE A 117 9.11 -33.39 -2.66
C ILE A 117 7.73 -32.75 -2.73
N TRP A 118 7.60 -31.54 -3.28
CA TRP A 118 6.27 -30.92 -3.48
C TRP A 118 5.38 -31.77 -4.38
N ALA A 119 5.88 -32.31 -5.49
CA ALA A 119 5.11 -33.20 -6.35
C ALA A 119 4.61 -34.46 -5.63
N MET A 120 5.46 -35.06 -4.78
CA MET A 120 5.10 -36.19 -3.92
C MET A 120 4.00 -35.79 -2.92
N LEU A 121 4.17 -34.65 -2.24
CA LEU A 121 3.20 -34.14 -1.29
C LEU A 121 1.83 -33.87 -1.94
N TYR A 122 1.79 -33.19 -3.08
CA TYR A 122 0.54 -32.92 -3.80
C TYR A 122 -0.14 -34.20 -4.30
N ARG A 123 0.65 -35.19 -4.74
CA ARG A 123 0.12 -36.50 -5.12
C ARG A 123 -0.54 -37.18 -3.92
N GLU A 124 0.11 -37.13 -2.77
CA GLU A 124 -0.40 -37.78 -1.57
C GLU A 124 -1.65 -37.06 -1.03
N VAL A 125 -1.66 -35.73 -1.03
CA VAL A 125 -2.84 -34.91 -0.71
C VAL A 125 -4.00 -35.27 -1.63
N ARG A 126 -3.79 -35.32 -2.95
CA ARG A 126 -4.84 -35.71 -3.91
C ARG A 126 -5.40 -37.10 -3.61
N ARG A 127 -4.57 -38.03 -3.13
CA ARG A 127 -4.96 -39.40 -2.78
C ARG A 127 -5.89 -39.47 -1.57
N VAL A 128 -5.66 -38.62 -0.57
CA VAL A 128 -6.41 -38.65 0.70
C VAL A 128 -7.52 -37.59 0.76
N LYS A 129 -7.61 -36.71 -0.25
CA LYS A 129 -8.50 -35.56 -0.26
C LYS A 129 -9.96 -35.92 -0.01
N ASP A 130 -10.51 -36.83 -0.81
CA ASP A 130 -11.94 -37.14 -0.74
C ASP A 130 -12.33 -37.76 0.61
N ASN A 131 -11.49 -38.66 1.13
CA ASN A 131 -11.69 -39.28 2.45
C ASN A 131 -11.53 -38.24 3.58
N ALA A 132 -10.53 -37.36 3.49
CA ALA A 132 -10.34 -36.29 4.47
C ALA A 132 -11.56 -35.35 4.48
N GLU A 133 -12.07 -34.99 3.30
CA GLU A 133 -13.24 -34.12 3.18
C GLU A 133 -14.51 -34.77 3.75
N GLN A 134 -14.71 -36.07 3.55
CA GLN A 134 -15.81 -36.84 4.15
C GLN A 134 -15.70 -36.90 5.68
N GLU A 135 -14.49 -36.98 6.22
CA GLU A 135 -14.22 -36.94 7.65
C GLU A 135 -14.25 -35.51 8.26
N GLY A 136 -14.59 -34.49 7.47
CA GLY A 136 -14.68 -33.10 7.93
C GLY A 136 -13.34 -32.38 8.06
N PHE A 137 -12.31 -32.87 7.36
CA PHE A 137 -10.98 -32.27 7.32
C PHE A 137 -10.68 -31.65 5.97
N GLU A 138 -9.84 -30.63 6.00
CA GLU A 138 -9.14 -30.14 4.83
C GLU A 138 -7.66 -30.48 4.92
N VAL A 139 -7.09 -30.87 3.77
CA VAL A 139 -5.80 -31.53 3.71
C VAL A 139 -4.80 -30.77 2.84
N PHE A 140 -3.59 -30.57 3.37
CA PHE A 140 -2.59 -29.69 2.76
C PHE A 140 -1.20 -30.31 2.72
N PRO A 141 -0.45 -30.09 1.63
CA PRO A 141 0.93 -30.51 1.52
C PRO A 141 1.84 -29.53 2.26
N HIS A 142 2.84 -30.03 2.99
CA HIS A 142 3.87 -29.18 3.55
C HIS A 142 5.28 -29.80 3.50
N TYR A 143 6.25 -28.97 3.11
CA TYR A 143 7.66 -29.31 3.14
C TYR A 143 8.46 -28.32 4.01
N TYR A 144 9.17 -28.86 5.00
CA TYR A 144 10.13 -28.13 5.82
C TYR A 144 11.57 -28.49 5.42
N LYS A 145 12.32 -27.47 4.98
CA LYS A 145 13.74 -27.56 4.65
C LYS A 145 14.56 -26.78 5.67
N ALA A 146 15.19 -27.48 6.61
CA ALA A 146 16.05 -26.85 7.60
C ALA A 146 17.41 -26.50 6.97
N ARG A 147 17.76 -25.21 6.85
CA ARG A 147 19.06 -24.77 6.30
C ARG A 147 20.29 -25.30 7.05
N ARG A 148 20.13 -25.74 8.30
CA ARG A 148 21.22 -26.21 9.20
C ARG A 148 20.97 -27.56 9.86
N SER A 149 19.82 -28.20 9.64
CA SER A 149 19.50 -29.49 10.26
C SER A 149 19.52 -30.59 9.19
N LYS A 150 19.96 -31.80 9.56
CA LYS A 150 19.91 -32.99 8.67
C LYS A 150 18.48 -33.49 8.40
N HIS A 151 17.47 -32.83 8.97
CA HIS A 151 16.08 -33.29 8.95
C HIS A 151 15.23 -32.40 8.06
N ASN A 152 15.15 -32.78 6.78
CA ASN A 152 14.06 -32.38 5.91
C ASN A 152 12.81 -33.15 6.34
N LYS A 153 11.67 -32.45 6.46
CA LYS A 153 10.40 -33.09 6.84
C LYS A 153 9.34 -32.76 5.81
N ALA A 154 8.81 -33.79 5.17
CA ALA A 154 7.59 -33.70 4.38
C ALA A 154 6.46 -34.12 5.30
N MET A 155 5.36 -33.38 5.27
CA MET A 155 4.18 -33.74 6.03
C MET A 155 2.93 -33.39 5.26
N ILE A 156 1.88 -34.15 5.52
CA ILE A 156 0.51 -33.77 5.18
C ILE A 156 -0.15 -33.27 6.45
N ILE A 157 -0.97 -32.25 6.29
CA ILE A 157 -1.59 -31.53 7.38
C ILE A 157 -3.09 -31.59 7.20
N PHE A 158 -3.79 -31.97 8.28
CA PHE A 158 -5.24 -32.04 8.35
C PHE A 158 -5.73 -30.98 9.34
N VAL A 159 -6.68 -30.15 8.91
CA VAL A 159 -7.32 -29.13 9.75
C VAL A 159 -8.82 -29.34 9.67
N ARG A 160 -9.53 -29.19 10.79
CA ARG A 160 -11.00 -29.33 10.80
C ARG A 160 -11.63 -28.23 9.97
N LYS A 161 -12.54 -28.58 9.06
CA LYS A 161 -13.29 -27.61 8.24
C LYS A 161 -14.10 -26.66 9.12
N GLU A 162 -14.70 -27.16 10.20
CA GLU A 162 -15.46 -26.35 11.16
C GLU A 162 -14.65 -25.19 11.75
N ASP A 163 -13.36 -25.40 12.04
CA ASP A 163 -12.51 -24.37 12.62
C ASP A 163 -12.22 -23.28 11.58
N LEU A 164 -12.02 -23.66 10.31
CA LEU A 164 -11.82 -22.73 9.20
C LEU A 164 -13.10 -21.94 8.91
N GLU A 165 -14.26 -22.61 8.87
CA GLU A 165 -15.55 -21.97 8.63
C GLU A 165 -15.94 -20.97 9.72
N LYS A 166 -15.60 -21.24 10.99
CA LYS A 166 -15.83 -20.28 12.09
C LYS A 166 -15.05 -19.00 11.87
N ILE A 167 -13.81 -19.12 11.42
CA ILE A 167 -12.96 -17.97 11.12
C ILE A 167 -13.53 -17.21 9.92
N ASP A 168 -13.87 -17.91 8.84
CA ASP A 168 -14.43 -17.30 7.63
C ASP A 168 -15.73 -16.54 7.92
N LYS A 169 -16.67 -17.15 8.66
CA LYS A 169 -17.94 -16.52 9.05
C LYS A 169 -17.75 -15.25 9.88
N GLU A 170 -16.79 -15.24 10.82
CA GLU A 170 -16.51 -14.06 11.63
C GLU A 170 -15.88 -12.94 10.78
N ILE A 171 -14.97 -13.28 9.86
CA ILE A 171 -14.39 -12.32 8.92
C ILE A 171 -15.49 -11.73 8.03
N GLU A 172 -16.35 -12.57 7.43
CA GLU A 172 -17.47 -12.11 6.60
C GLU A 172 -18.42 -11.19 7.37
N LYS A 173 -18.73 -11.52 8.63
CA LYS A 173 -19.56 -10.69 9.50
C LYS A 173 -18.94 -9.31 9.74
N LEU A 174 -17.64 -9.25 10.02
CA LEU A 174 -16.93 -7.99 10.22
C LEU A 174 -16.88 -7.15 8.93
N LEU A 175 -16.59 -7.79 7.80
CA LEU A 175 -16.59 -7.10 6.49
C LEU A 175 -17.98 -6.58 6.11
N LYS A 176 -19.05 -7.29 6.49
CA LYS A 176 -20.42 -6.84 6.27
C LYS A 176 -20.79 -5.66 7.17
N GLN A 177 -20.41 -5.69 8.46
CA GLN A 177 -20.63 -4.58 9.38
C GLN A 177 -19.94 -3.29 8.92
N ASP A 178 -18.70 -3.38 8.45
CA ASP A 178 -17.96 -2.22 7.93
C ASP A 178 -18.58 -1.69 6.62
N LYS A 179 -19.05 -2.58 5.74
CA LYS A 179 -19.76 -2.17 4.51
C LYS A 179 -21.08 -1.45 4.81
N ASP A 180 -21.85 -1.97 5.75
CA ASP A 180 -23.12 -1.36 6.18
C ASP A 180 -22.88 0.00 6.84
N TYR A 181 -21.80 0.15 7.63
CA TYR A 181 -21.38 1.43 8.19
C TYR A 181 -20.99 2.46 7.12
N LEU A 182 -20.17 2.06 6.14
CA LEU A 182 -19.77 2.94 5.04
C LEU A 182 -20.94 3.37 4.15
N ASN A 183 -21.88 2.47 3.89
CA ASN A 183 -23.10 2.82 3.16
C ASN A 183 -23.95 3.84 3.93
N LYS A 184 -24.03 3.71 5.26
CA LYS A 184 -24.74 4.68 6.10
C LYS A 184 -24.05 6.05 6.11
N GLU A 185 -22.73 6.08 6.18
CA GLU A 185 -21.95 7.34 6.12
C GLU A 185 -22.10 8.03 4.76
N LEU A 186 -22.16 7.25 3.66
CA LEU A 186 -22.47 7.77 2.32
C LEU A 186 -23.89 8.35 2.24
N GLU A 187 -24.90 7.65 2.77
CA GLU A 187 -26.28 8.17 2.81
C GLU A 187 -26.40 9.47 3.64
N GLU A 188 -25.60 9.61 4.72
CA GLU A 188 -25.54 10.84 5.51
C GLU A 188 -24.85 11.98 4.75
N LEU A 189 -23.80 11.68 3.98
CA LEU A 189 -23.13 12.66 3.10
C LEU A 189 -24.04 13.13 1.96
N ASP A 190 -24.77 12.21 1.31
CA ASP A 190 -25.71 12.56 0.23
C ASP A 190 -26.81 13.49 0.73
N LYS A 191 -27.34 13.27 1.95
CA LYS A 191 -28.30 14.18 2.59
C LYS A 191 -27.71 15.56 2.86
N LEU A 192 -26.45 15.63 3.31
CA LEU A 192 -25.77 16.91 3.52
C LEU A 192 -25.54 17.67 2.21
N VAL A 193 -25.24 16.97 1.13
CA VAL A 193 -25.13 17.56 -0.22
C VAL A 193 -26.49 18.09 -0.68
N GLU A 194 -27.57 17.32 -0.54
CA GLU A 194 -28.93 17.79 -0.86
C GLU A 194 -29.35 19.02 -0.05
N ASP A 195 -29.01 19.07 1.24
CA ASP A 195 -29.31 20.22 2.10
C ASP A 195 -28.48 21.46 1.74
N LEU A 196 -27.23 21.26 1.30
CA LEU A 196 -26.40 22.33 0.75
C LEU A 196 -26.96 22.87 -0.57
N ASP A 197 -27.41 22.00 -1.47
CA ASP A 197 -28.01 22.38 -2.75
C ASP A 197 -29.29 23.21 -2.52
N LYS A 198 -30.15 22.82 -1.57
CA LYS A 198 -31.34 23.58 -1.17
C LYS A 198 -31.02 24.95 -0.54
N LEU A 199 -29.85 25.09 0.09
CA LEU A 199 -29.38 26.36 0.65
C LEU A 199 -28.83 27.29 -0.46
N THR A 200 -28.24 26.73 -1.52
CA THR A 200 -27.79 27.50 -2.68
C THR A 200 -28.95 27.94 -3.60
N GLU A 201 -30.01 27.15 -3.73
CA GLU A 201 -31.19 27.53 -4.54
C GLU A 201 -31.99 28.73 -3.97
N LYS A 202 -31.80 29.12 -2.70
CA LYS A 202 -32.45 30.30 -2.12
C LYS A 202 -31.77 31.64 -2.44
N LYS A 203 -30.78 31.68 -3.34
CA LYS A 203 -30.00 32.90 -3.64
C LYS A 203 -29.86 33.27 -5.12
N GLU A 204 -30.70 32.75 -6.01
CA GLU A 204 -30.75 33.21 -7.41
C GLU A 204 -32.08 33.90 -7.74
N GLU A 205 -32.04 35.23 -7.83
CA GLU A 205 -33.05 36.02 -8.54
C GLU A 205 -32.83 35.93 -10.07
N PRO A 206 -33.91 36.00 -10.87
CA PRO A 206 -33.87 35.68 -12.29
C PRO A 206 -33.24 36.82 -13.11
N ARG A 207 -32.18 36.52 -13.86
CA ARG A 207 -31.64 37.45 -14.87
C ARG A 207 -32.39 37.29 -16.20
N LYS A 208 -32.98 38.40 -16.64
CA LYS A 208 -33.68 38.60 -17.91
C LYS A 208 -32.81 38.28 -19.13
N ASN A 209 -33.47 37.68 -20.12
CA ASN A 209 -33.08 37.54 -21.52
C ASN A 209 -32.48 38.83 -22.11
N VAL A 210 -31.34 38.69 -22.81
CA VAL A 210 -31.01 39.50 -23.99
C VAL A 210 -30.28 38.61 -25.00
N GLU A 211 -30.95 38.31 -26.11
CA GLU A 211 -30.31 37.91 -27.36
C GLU A 211 -29.67 39.14 -28.00
N VAL A 212 -28.38 39.10 -28.34
CA VAL A 212 -27.84 39.78 -29.53
C VAL A 212 -26.64 38.99 -30.04
N GLN A 213 -26.81 38.37 -31.20
CA GLN A 213 -25.72 37.90 -32.05
C GLN A 213 -25.00 39.12 -32.65
N SER A 214 -23.69 39.20 -32.45
CA SER A 214 -22.81 39.86 -33.42
C SER A 214 -21.43 39.23 -33.33
N GLU A 215 -21.01 38.59 -34.42
CA GLU A 215 -19.63 38.17 -34.62
C GLU A 215 -18.75 39.42 -34.70
N VAL A 216 -18.12 39.77 -33.58
CA VAL A 216 -17.07 40.77 -33.54
C VAL A 216 -15.79 40.03 -33.19
N THR A 217 -14.91 39.88 -34.19
CA THR A 217 -13.50 39.57 -33.96
C THR A 217 -12.86 40.75 -33.23
N VAL A 218 -12.92 40.73 -31.89
CA VAL A 218 -12.23 41.68 -31.02
C VAL A 218 -10.83 41.15 -30.76
N GLU A 219 -9.81 41.89 -31.18
CA GLU A 219 -8.45 41.74 -30.66
C GLU A 219 -8.44 42.20 -29.20
N LEU A 220 -8.74 41.27 -28.28
CA LEU A 220 -8.74 41.53 -26.84
C LEU A 220 -7.32 41.81 -26.35
N LYS A 221 -7.12 42.95 -25.70
CA LYS A 221 -5.86 43.24 -25.01
C LYS A 221 -5.72 42.29 -23.79
N PRO A 222 -4.50 41.82 -23.46
CA PRO A 222 -4.28 40.86 -22.37
C PRO A 222 -4.90 41.27 -21.02
N GLU A 223 -4.92 42.56 -20.71
CA GLU A 223 -5.48 43.11 -19.47
C GLU A 223 -7.00 42.99 -19.39
N GLU A 224 -7.71 43.03 -20.52
CA GLU A 224 -9.17 42.88 -20.57
C GLU A 224 -9.56 41.41 -20.38
N VAL A 225 -8.73 40.49 -20.90
CA VAL A 225 -8.87 39.05 -20.68
C VAL A 225 -8.69 38.70 -19.21
N GLU A 226 -7.67 39.24 -18.54
CA GLU A 226 -7.45 38.98 -17.10
C GLU A 226 -8.59 39.51 -16.23
N LYS A 227 -9.13 40.71 -16.53
CA LYS A 227 -10.31 41.25 -15.84
C LYS A 227 -11.56 40.41 -16.07
N PHE A 228 -11.76 39.92 -17.29
CA PHE A 228 -12.89 39.04 -17.61
C PHE A 228 -12.78 37.70 -16.86
N ILE A 229 -11.59 37.10 -16.85
CA ILE A 229 -11.30 35.85 -16.13
C ILE A 229 -11.47 36.00 -14.62
N ALA A 230 -10.99 37.11 -14.04
CA ALA A 230 -11.14 37.38 -12.61
C ALA A 230 -12.62 37.50 -12.20
N LYS A 231 -13.47 38.10 -13.05
CA LYS A 231 -14.93 38.15 -12.82
C LYS A 231 -15.59 36.77 -12.79
N GLN A 232 -15.00 35.76 -13.42
CA GLN A 232 -15.46 34.37 -13.39
C GLN A 232 -14.93 33.59 -12.17
N GLY A 233 -14.23 34.25 -11.24
CA GLY A 233 -13.67 33.60 -10.05
C GLY A 233 -12.44 32.72 -10.35
N LEU A 234 -11.82 32.89 -11.51
CA LEU A 234 -10.64 32.13 -11.91
C LEU A 234 -9.36 32.88 -11.53
N VAL A 235 -8.35 32.13 -11.10
CA VAL A 235 -7.00 32.63 -10.78
C VAL A 235 -5.98 32.00 -11.70
N LYS A 236 -5.04 32.83 -12.18
CA LYS A 236 -3.89 32.41 -12.98
C LYS A 236 -2.88 31.68 -12.10
N GLN A 237 -2.49 30.48 -12.48
CA GLN A 237 -1.57 29.61 -11.75
C GLN A 237 -0.57 28.95 -12.71
N LEU A 238 0.62 28.63 -12.20
CA LEU A 238 1.65 27.91 -12.95
C LEU A 238 1.67 26.44 -12.54
N LEU A 239 1.32 25.55 -13.46
CA LEU A 239 1.31 24.11 -13.26
C LEU A 239 2.62 23.48 -13.76
N VAL A 240 3.32 22.79 -12.88
CA VAL A 240 4.55 22.04 -13.19
C VAL A 240 4.20 20.61 -13.56
N THR A 241 4.53 20.22 -14.80
CA THR A 241 4.35 18.86 -15.32
C THR A 241 5.68 18.30 -15.84
N PHE A 242 5.96 17.04 -15.54
CA PHE A 242 7.24 16.43 -15.89
C PHE A 242 7.12 14.90 -15.95
N THR A 243 8.11 14.26 -16.59
CA THR A 243 8.26 12.79 -16.56
C THR A 243 9.70 12.44 -16.28
N LEU A 244 9.98 11.86 -15.11
CA LEU A 244 11.34 11.49 -14.74
C LEU A 244 11.79 10.21 -15.48
N PRO A 245 13.02 10.18 -16.04
CA PRO A 245 13.58 8.97 -16.66
C PRO A 245 13.60 7.78 -15.69
N THR A 246 13.37 6.56 -16.21
CA THR A 246 13.29 5.32 -15.41
C THR A 246 14.65 4.65 -15.25
N GLU A 247 14.92 4.12 -14.05
CA GLU A 247 16.14 3.37 -13.74
C GLU A 247 16.28 2.04 -14.50
N TYR A 248 15.18 1.55 -15.10
CA TYR A 248 15.14 0.33 -15.89
C TYR A 248 15.34 0.57 -17.40
N ARG A 249 15.48 1.84 -17.80
CA ARG A 249 15.69 2.17 -19.22
C ARG A 249 17.05 1.62 -19.67
N GLY A 250 17.06 0.84 -20.75
CA GLY A 250 18.27 0.15 -21.22
C GLY A 250 18.66 -1.08 -20.40
N SER A 251 17.84 -1.53 -19.45
CA SER A 251 18.07 -2.79 -18.76
C SER A 251 17.91 -3.97 -19.71
N LYS A 252 18.86 -4.92 -19.66
CA LYS A 252 18.76 -6.18 -20.39
C LYS A 252 18.07 -7.19 -19.49
N THR A 253 16.92 -7.69 -19.96
CA THR A 253 16.25 -8.81 -19.33
C THR A 253 16.79 -10.11 -19.93
N THR A 254 17.38 -10.95 -19.10
CA THR A 254 17.82 -12.29 -19.48
C THR A 254 17.04 -13.32 -18.70
N TYR A 255 16.67 -14.40 -19.38
CA TYR A 255 15.92 -15.49 -18.77
C TYR A 255 16.86 -16.68 -18.61
N VAL A 256 17.25 -16.99 -17.38
CA VAL A 256 18.12 -18.13 -17.08
C VAL A 256 17.27 -19.25 -16.53
N LYS A 257 17.32 -20.42 -17.18
CA LYS A 257 16.66 -21.62 -16.67
C LYS A 257 17.58 -22.24 -15.62
N ASN A 258 17.27 -22.06 -14.35
CA ASN A 258 18.06 -22.67 -13.27
C ASN A 258 17.95 -24.20 -13.38
N GLY A 259 18.95 -24.95 -12.90
CA GLY A 259 18.98 -26.44 -12.96
C GLY A 259 17.73 -27.14 -12.37
N GLN A 260 16.90 -26.39 -11.65
CA GLN A 260 15.54 -26.69 -11.23
C GLN A 260 14.54 -26.96 -12.39
N GLY A 261 14.67 -26.24 -13.51
CA GLY A 261 13.64 -26.03 -14.53
C GLY A 261 12.77 -24.78 -14.32
N GLN A 262 13.17 -23.82 -13.48
CA GLN A 262 12.49 -22.52 -13.29
C GLN A 262 13.15 -21.48 -14.18
N ILE A 263 12.36 -20.62 -14.80
CA ILE A 263 12.84 -19.49 -15.58
C ILE A 263 13.05 -18.31 -14.61
N GLN A 264 14.30 -17.91 -14.40
CA GLN A 264 14.66 -16.74 -13.60
C GLN A 264 14.84 -15.53 -14.52
N GLU A 265 14.07 -14.47 -14.28
CA GLU A 265 14.23 -13.19 -14.96
C GLU A 265 15.32 -12.35 -14.26
N ILE A 266 16.49 -12.27 -14.89
CA ILE A 266 17.62 -11.45 -14.43
C ILE A 266 17.62 -10.15 -15.24
N LYS A 267 17.31 -9.04 -14.57
CA LYS A 267 17.45 -7.69 -15.15
C LYS A 267 18.83 -7.14 -14.82
N THR A 268 19.69 -7.11 -15.83
CA THR A 268 20.99 -6.45 -15.74
C THR A 268 20.80 -4.97 -16.05
N LEU A 269 20.98 -4.12 -15.05
CA LEU A 269 20.90 -2.67 -15.18
C LEU A 269 22.22 -2.15 -15.76
N SER A 270 22.14 -1.24 -16.73
CA SER A 270 23.30 -0.58 -17.32
C SER A 270 23.91 0.49 -16.41
N VAL A 271 23.11 1.04 -15.49
CA VAL A 271 23.48 2.12 -14.58
C VAL A 271 23.04 1.77 -13.17
N ASP A 272 23.81 2.21 -12.17
CA ASP A 272 23.48 2.00 -10.76
C ASP A 272 22.12 2.64 -10.40
N PRO A 273 21.12 1.85 -9.98
CA PRO A 273 19.79 2.36 -9.61
C PRO A 273 19.83 3.29 -8.40
N THR A 274 20.87 3.20 -7.56
CA THR A 274 21.03 4.05 -6.38
C THR A 274 21.18 5.52 -6.76
N LYS A 275 21.90 5.81 -7.86
CA LYS A 275 22.07 7.17 -8.38
C LYS A 275 20.74 7.75 -8.87
N PHE A 276 19.96 6.98 -9.63
CA PHE A 276 18.61 7.38 -10.07
C PHE A 276 17.70 7.71 -8.89
N ARG A 277 17.66 6.83 -7.89
CA ARG A 277 16.82 7.01 -6.70
C ARG A 277 17.24 8.22 -5.89
N SER A 278 18.54 8.47 -5.76
CA SER A 278 19.07 9.65 -5.07
C SER A 278 18.66 10.94 -5.78
N LEU A 279 18.83 11.02 -7.10
CA LEU A 279 18.46 12.20 -7.89
C LEU A 279 16.95 12.45 -7.91
N ARG A 280 16.13 11.40 -8.06
CA ARG A 280 14.67 11.51 -7.95
C ARG A 280 14.25 12.03 -6.59
N ARG A 281 14.86 11.55 -5.51
CA ARG A 281 14.56 12.01 -4.15
C ARG A 281 14.94 13.48 -3.96
N LYS A 282 16.08 13.91 -4.52
CA LYS A 282 16.48 15.33 -4.54
C LYS A 282 15.51 16.20 -5.35
N PHE A 283 15.07 15.72 -6.52
CA PHE A 283 14.11 16.41 -7.37
C PHE A 283 12.82 16.70 -6.61
N TYR A 284 12.20 15.67 -6.01
CA TYR A 284 10.98 15.86 -5.22
C TYR A 284 11.21 16.73 -3.99
N ALA A 285 12.36 16.61 -3.33
CA ALA A 285 12.66 17.42 -2.14
C ALA A 285 12.78 18.93 -2.44
N ILE A 286 13.18 19.30 -3.66
CA ILE A 286 13.19 20.69 -4.15
C ILE A 286 11.78 21.08 -4.62
N LEU A 287 11.10 20.22 -5.38
CA LEU A 287 9.76 20.50 -5.86
C LEU A 287 8.78 20.75 -4.71
N GLU A 288 8.84 19.96 -3.65
CA GLU A 288 8.03 20.15 -2.44
C GLU A 288 8.33 21.46 -1.69
N SER A 289 9.47 22.10 -1.96
CA SER A 289 9.84 23.39 -1.35
C SER A 289 9.36 24.60 -2.16
N CYS A 290 8.96 24.40 -3.42
CA CYS A 290 8.60 25.47 -4.33
C CYS A 290 7.23 25.28 -5.01
N ALA A 291 6.54 24.17 -4.73
CA ALA A 291 5.24 23.85 -5.30
C ALA A 291 4.35 23.07 -4.31
N VAL A 292 3.05 23.22 -4.51
CA VAL A 292 1.99 22.52 -3.79
C VAL A 292 1.46 21.40 -4.67
N ARG A 293 1.35 20.19 -4.11
CA ARG A 293 0.74 19.06 -4.81
C ARG A 293 -0.79 19.16 -4.71
N THR A 294 -1.46 19.12 -5.85
CA THR A 294 -2.91 19.11 -6.00
C THR A 294 -3.34 17.87 -6.79
N THR A 295 -4.66 17.68 -6.96
CA THR A 295 -5.19 16.61 -7.80
C THR A 295 -4.86 16.78 -9.29
N MET A 296 -4.62 18.01 -9.75
CA MET A 296 -4.25 18.31 -11.15
C MET A 296 -2.74 18.28 -11.42
N GLY A 297 -1.91 18.34 -10.39
CA GLY A 297 -0.45 18.33 -10.54
C GLY A 297 0.25 19.15 -9.47
N TRP A 298 1.34 19.82 -9.82
CA TRP A 298 2.10 20.65 -8.90
C TRP A 298 1.90 22.11 -9.24
N ILE A 299 1.25 22.87 -8.36
CA ILE A 299 1.09 24.33 -8.53
C ILE A 299 2.33 25.00 -7.96
N LEU A 300 3.04 25.77 -8.77
CA LEU A 300 4.24 26.48 -8.37
C LEU A 300 3.89 27.64 -7.43
N THR A 301 4.55 27.69 -6.28
CA THR A 301 4.44 28.82 -5.33
C THR A 301 5.64 29.76 -5.43
N LYS A 302 6.78 29.29 -5.95
CA LYS A 302 8.00 30.07 -6.08
C LYS A 302 8.87 29.64 -7.25
N GLU A 303 9.30 30.59 -8.07
CA GLU A 303 10.12 30.32 -9.26
C GLU A 303 11.61 30.11 -8.98
N SER A 304 12.11 30.50 -7.81
CA SER A 304 13.55 30.56 -7.52
C SER A 304 14.29 29.21 -7.61
N TYR A 305 13.57 28.09 -7.58
CA TYR A 305 14.14 26.74 -7.55
C TYR A 305 14.04 25.99 -8.89
N LEU A 306 13.51 26.62 -9.95
CA LEU A 306 13.34 25.98 -11.26
C LEU A 306 14.69 25.59 -11.89
N LYS A 307 15.74 26.39 -11.66
CA LYS A 307 17.09 26.10 -12.14
C LYS A 307 17.63 24.81 -11.52
N ASP A 308 17.43 24.61 -10.22
CA ASP A 308 17.90 23.42 -9.51
C ASP A 308 17.16 22.15 -9.98
N LEU A 309 15.85 22.27 -10.26
CA LEU A 309 15.05 21.18 -10.84
C LEU A 309 15.55 20.78 -12.23
N ASN A 310 15.86 21.77 -13.08
CA ASN A 310 16.43 21.53 -14.41
C ASN A 310 17.79 20.84 -14.34
N MET A 311 18.68 21.27 -13.43
CA MET A 311 19.97 20.61 -13.23
C MET A 311 19.83 19.12 -12.89
N ILE A 312 18.88 18.77 -12.00
CA ILE A 312 18.65 17.37 -11.63
C ILE A 312 18.09 16.55 -12.79
N ILE A 313 17.19 17.14 -13.59
CA ILE A 313 16.66 16.46 -14.77
C ILE A 313 17.73 16.27 -15.83
N ASP A 314 18.64 17.22 -16.01
CA ASP A 314 19.78 17.07 -16.91
C ASP A 314 20.69 15.93 -16.46
N GLU A 315 20.96 15.80 -15.17
CA GLU A 315 21.71 14.66 -14.62
C GLU A 315 20.96 13.33 -14.85
N LEU A 316 19.65 13.29 -14.60
CA LEU A 316 18.83 12.09 -14.87
C LEU A 316 18.80 11.74 -16.36
N ASN A 317 18.75 12.74 -17.23
CA ASN A 317 18.77 12.60 -18.68
C ASN A 317 20.10 12.05 -19.17
N LYS A 318 21.23 12.54 -18.63
CA LYS A 318 22.57 12.01 -18.92
C LYS A 318 22.67 10.55 -18.51
N LEU A 319 22.17 10.18 -17.33
CA LEU A 319 22.18 8.78 -16.87
C LEU A 319 21.29 7.86 -17.72
N ALA A 320 20.14 8.36 -18.18
CA ALA A 320 19.17 7.57 -18.94
C ALA A 320 19.37 7.63 -20.47
N MET A 321 20.28 8.49 -20.94
CA MET A 321 20.43 8.87 -22.36
C MET A 321 19.09 9.32 -22.97
N THR A 322 18.43 10.28 -22.31
CA THR A 322 17.13 10.83 -22.71
C THR A 322 17.13 12.36 -22.74
N GLY A 323 16.12 12.95 -23.36
CA GLY A 323 15.84 14.40 -23.30
C GLY A 323 14.46 14.68 -22.71
N ARG A 324 14.22 14.34 -21.44
CA ARG A 324 12.99 14.70 -20.73
C ARG A 324 13.06 16.15 -20.26
N THR A 325 11.95 16.87 -20.33
CA THR A 325 11.85 18.27 -19.94
C THR A 325 10.80 18.47 -18.85
N ILE A 326 10.95 19.56 -18.09
CA ILE A 326 9.90 20.09 -17.22
C ILE A 326 9.10 21.07 -18.05
N TRP A 327 7.78 20.95 -18.01
CA TRP A 327 6.87 21.91 -18.61
C TRP A 327 6.22 22.72 -17.50
N ILE A 328 6.23 24.04 -17.66
CA ILE A 328 5.49 24.96 -16.82
C ILE A 328 4.36 25.50 -17.68
N ILE A 329 3.13 25.18 -17.29
CA ILE A 329 1.93 25.46 -18.06
C ILE A 329 1.13 26.49 -17.26
N GLU A 330 0.86 27.63 -17.87
CA GLU A 330 -0.05 28.61 -17.30
C GLU A 330 -1.49 28.10 -17.43
N VAL A 331 -2.21 28.06 -16.32
CA VAL A 331 -3.59 27.57 -16.23
C VAL A 331 -4.44 28.54 -15.42
N TYR A 332 -5.70 28.65 -15.78
CA TYR A 332 -6.70 29.40 -15.02
C TYR A 332 -7.59 28.42 -14.27
N LEU A 333 -7.60 28.52 -12.94
CA LEU A 333 -8.29 27.58 -12.06
C LEU A 333 -9.29 28.30 -11.17
N PRO A 334 -10.41 27.68 -10.77
CA PRO A 334 -11.32 28.26 -9.79
C PRO A 334 -10.57 28.58 -8.48
N LYS A 335 -10.71 29.82 -7.99
CA LYS A 335 -10.02 30.30 -6.78
C LYS A 335 -10.25 29.38 -5.59
N ASP A 336 -11.51 29.02 -5.36
CA ASP A 336 -11.92 28.20 -4.21
C ASP A 336 -11.31 26.81 -4.27
N TYR A 337 -11.20 26.23 -5.47
CA TYR A 337 -10.51 24.96 -5.68
C TYR A 337 -9.03 25.05 -5.29
N VAL A 338 -8.32 26.09 -5.74
CA VAL A 338 -6.89 26.27 -5.41
C VAL A 338 -6.70 26.43 -3.91
N ILE A 339 -7.54 27.24 -3.26
CA ILE A 339 -7.51 27.45 -1.80
C ILE A 339 -7.74 26.13 -1.06
N GLN A 340 -8.77 25.37 -1.43
CA GLN A 340 -9.08 24.08 -0.81
C GLN A 340 -7.93 23.07 -0.95
N GLN A 341 -7.29 22.99 -2.12
CA GLN A 341 -6.14 22.13 -2.34
C GLN A 341 -4.93 22.54 -1.48
N VAL A 342 -4.67 23.85 -1.38
CA VAL A 342 -3.60 24.41 -0.53
C VAL A 342 -3.86 24.10 0.94
N GLU A 343 -5.09 24.28 1.43
CA GLU A 343 -5.48 23.96 2.80
C GLU A 343 -5.31 22.48 3.12
N THR A 344 -5.74 21.62 2.19
CA THR A 344 -5.58 20.16 2.32
C THR A 344 -4.10 19.80 2.42
N TYR A 345 -3.27 20.37 1.55
CA TYR A 345 -1.82 20.16 1.59
C TYR A 345 -1.18 20.62 2.90
N ILE A 346 -1.55 21.81 3.41
CA ILE A 346 -1.08 22.30 4.71
C ILE A 346 -1.49 21.33 5.83
N LYS A 347 -2.75 20.88 5.85
CA LYS A 347 -3.27 19.94 6.86
C LYS A 347 -2.49 18.63 6.87
N GLU A 348 -2.24 18.04 5.71
CA GLU A 348 -1.45 16.82 5.57
C GLU A 348 -0.01 16.99 6.11
N ARG A 349 0.63 18.13 5.79
CA ARG A 349 1.99 18.43 6.29
C ARG A 349 2.02 18.66 7.79
N LYS A 350 1.04 19.35 8.37
CA LYS A 350 0.89 19.51 9.82
C LYS A 350 0.73 18.16 10.52
N MET A 351 -0.12 17.26 9.98
CA MET A 351 -0.26 15.89 10.51
C MET A 351 1.05 15.09 10.47
N ASN A 352 1.83 15.23 9.40
CA ASN A 352 3.13 14.56 9.29
C ASN A 352 4.16 15.11 10.28
N ILE A 353 4.17 16.43 10.52
CA ILE A 353 5.00 17.04 11.56
C ILE A 353 4.62 16.48 12.94
N GLU A 354 3.33 16.38 13.26
CA GLU A 354 2.88 15.85 14.56
C GLU A 354 3.31 14.39 14.75
N LYS A 355 3.22 13.55 13.71
CA LYS A 355 3.75 12.18 13.76
C LYS A 355 5.27 12.15 14.01
N LEU A 356 6.02 13.07 13.42
CA LEU A 356 7.46 13.18 13.64
C LEU A 356 7.78 13.63 15.08
N LYS A 357 6.99 14.56 15.64
CA LYS A 357 7.10 14.98 17.04
C LYS A 357 6.76 13.85 17.99
N GLU A 358 5.69 13.09 17.73
CA GLU A 358 5.32 11.91 18.50
C GLU A 358 6.43 10.84 18.45
N LYS A 359 7.04 10.63 17.28
CA LYS A 359 8.20 9.71 17.17
C LYS A 359 9.38 10.16 18.03
N LEU A 360 9.61 11.47 18.17
CA LEU A 360 10.65 12.01 19.05
C LEU A 360 10.37 11.81 20.54
N THR A 361 9.09 11.79 20.95
CA THR A 361 8.70 11.65 22.38
C THR A 361 8.54 10.21 22.81
N THR A 362 8.02 9.34 21.94
CA THR A 362 7.64 7.96 22.29
C THR A 362 8.75 6.93 22.09
N GLN A 363 9.71 7.19 21.20
CA GLN A 363 10.74 6.21 20.84
C GLN A 363 12.12 6.58 21.40
N ALA A 364 12.84 5.57 21.92
CA ALA A 364 14.24 5.71 22.28
C ALA A 364 15.10 5.78 21.01
N LEU A 365 15.33 6.99 20.50
CA LEU A 365 16.07 7.24 19.25
C LEU A 365 17.54 7.59 19.53
N LYS A 366 18.40 7.28 18.55
CA LYS A 366 19.82 7.70 18.59
C LYS A 366 19.94 9.21 18.37
N LYS A 367 20.95 9.86 18.96
CA LYS A 367 21.22 11.31 18.83
C LYS A 367 21.24 11.82 17.38
N ALA A 368 21.82 11.03 16.46
CA ALA A 368 21.87 11.37 15.04
C ALA A 368 20.47 11.36 14.38
N GLU A 369 19.61 10.42 14.77
CA GLU A 369 18.24 10.31 14.26
C GLU A 369 17.37 11.46 14.80
N ILE A 370 17.53 11.81 16.08
CA ILE A 370 16.87 12.97 16.69
C ILE A 370 17.22 14.25 15.93
N LYS A 371 18.52 14.49 15.65
CA LYS A 371 18.96 15.67 14.89
C LYS A 371 18.32 15.72 13.51
N ARG A 372 18.28 14.58 12.80
CA ARG A 372 17.69 14.49 11.46
C ARG A 372 16.19 14.80 11.49
N ILE A 373 15.44 14.22 12.43
CA ILE A 373 13.99 14.45 12.54
C ILE A 373 13.71 15.93 12.87
N LYS A 374 14.49 16.55 13.76
CA LYS A 374 14.34 17.99 14.07
C LYS A 374 14.55 18.87 12.85
N GLN A 375 15.59 18.61 12.05
CA GLN A 375 15.84 19.33 10.80
C GLN A 375 14.71 19.13 9.78
N GLU A 376 14.13 17.93 9.73
CA GLU A 376 13.00 17.63 8.86
C GLU A 376 11.74 18.38 9.29
N ILE A 377 11.45 18.43 10.59
CA ILE A 377 10.34 19.23 11.15
C ILE A 377 10.52 20.71 10.81
N GLU A 378 11.70 21.28 11.09
CA GLU A 378 12.01 22.69 10.80
C GLU A 378 11.85 23.01 9.30
N LYS A 379 12.31 22.11 8.43
CA LYS A 379 12.11 22.23 6.98
C LYS A 379 10.62 22.29 6.63
N TRP A 380 9.82 21.38 7.16
CA TRP A 380 8.38 21.33 6.88
C TRP A 380 7.63 22.54 7.43
N GLU A 381 7.99 23.02 8.61
CA GLU A 381 7.42 24.23 9.20
C GLU A 381 7.70 25.47 8.33
N ASN A 382 8.92 25.62 7.82
CA ASN A 382 9.26 26.71 6.91
C ASN A 382 8.49 26.61 5.58
N ILE A 383 8.34 25.40 5.02
CA ILE A 383 7.54 25.19 3.81
C ILE A 383 6.07 25.56 4.05
N ILE A 384 5.49 25.15 5.19
CA ILE A 384 4.11 25.50 5.54
C ILE A 384 3.93 27.02 5.62
N LYS A 385 4.85 27.74 6.27
CA LYS A 385 4.79 29.21 6.36
C LYS A 385 4.77 29.87 4.98
N GLU A 386 5.59 29.40 4.05
CA GLU A 386 5.62 29.93 2.69
C GLU A 386 4.34 29.61 1.92
N ILE A 387 3.76 28.43 2.12
CA ILE A 387 2.48 28.04 1.51
C ILE A 387 1.31 28.83 2.13
N GLU A 388 1.37 29.13 3.43
CA GLU A 388 0.39 30.00 4.10
C GLU A 388 0.44 31.42 3.53
N LYS A 389 1.64 32.00 3.29
CA LYS A 389 1.77 33.28 2.58
C LYS A 389 1.18 33.22 1.17
N PHE A 390 1.43 32.13 0.45
CA PHE A 390 0.85 31.93 -0.88
C PHE A 390 -0.69 31.87 -0.81
N LYS A 391 -1.25 31.20 0.20
CA LYS A 391 -2.70 31.19 0.46
C LYS A 391 -3.24 32.60 0.73
N GLU A 392 -2.54 33.40 1.54
CA GLU A 392 -2.92 34.79 1.83
C GLU A 392 -2.92 35.65 0.56
N GLN A 393 -1.92 35.49 -0.31
CA GLN A 393 -1.86 36.16 -1.61
C GLN A 393 -3.06 35.81 -2.50
N LEU A 394 -3.47 34.54 -2.52
CA LEU A 394 -4.67 34.11 -3.26
C LEU A 394 -5.93 34.77 -2.72
N LEU A 395 -6.04 34.90 -1.39
CA LEU A 395 -7.18 35.56 -0.75
C LEU A 395 -7.21 37.05 -1.08
N SER A 396 -6.07 37.73 -1.02
CA SER A 396 -5.94 39.19 -1.22
C SER A 396 -6.02 39.65 -2.67
N ALA A 397 -5.92 38.77 -3.67
CA ALA A 397 -5.98 39.11 -5.10
C ALA A 397 -7.39 39.48 -5.61
N GLN A 398 -8.18 40.21 -4.82
CA GLN A 398 -9.44 40.87 -5.19
C GLN A 398 -9.19 42.36 -5.40
#